data_AF-A0A1I7WCT4-F1
#
_entry.id   AF-A0A1I7WCT4-F1
#
_cell.length_a   1.000
_cell.length_b   1.000
_cell.length_c   1.000
_cell.angle_alpha   90.00
_cell.angle_beta   90.00
_cell.angle_gamma   90.00
#
_symmetry.space_group_name_H-M   'P 1'
#
loop_
_entity.id
_entity.type
_entity.pdbx_description
1 polymer ?
#
loop_
_entity_poly.entity_id
_entity_poly.type
_entity_poly.pdbx_seq_one_letter_code
_entity_poly.pdbx_strand_id
1 'polypeptide(L)'
;MVEDIGTEEVSGGPPCSNESYTRLFVVAQNGTLAGSSIYSIKHPRNSVPVAYRIGERHCDEVLSVGDGYRSWFYGDSVVGDGSIRLFSPVHPLFLVLPYLLKNKSRFMELDEILCDKDNSAISILVKNNQLLSNINKVADSKKIYEATVYRFNEERFLKWITGRFERLRTSLLVGKTLHKAIIENIEMNMKRKANDDYDESINEKLLVKKPKESIVLRKLQHARNSTRYIDKPYFFTRYTG
;
A
#
# COMPACT_ATOMS: atom_id res chain seq x y z
N MET A 1 32.29 -52.80 -20.51
CA MET A 1 32.51 -51.34 -20.64
C MET A 1 31.34 -50.70 -19.93
N VAL A 2 31.64 -50.09 -18.79
CA VAL A 2 30.66 -49.46 -17.90
C VAL A 2 30.40 -48.07 -18.46
N GLU A 3 29.16 -47.77 -18.83
CA GLU A 3 28.78 -46.41 -19.21
C GLU A 3 28.62 -45.59 -17.93
N ASP A 4 29.50 -44.59 -17.79
CA ASP A 4 29.47 -43.57 -16.75
C ASP A 4 28.13 -42.84 -16.77
N ILE A 5 27.35 -43.03 -15.71
CA ILE A 5 26.24 -42.15 -15.37
C ILE A 5 26.89 -40.91 -14.73
N GLY A 6 27.13 -39.89 -15.55
CA GLY A 6 27.59 -38.59 -15.10
C GLY A 6 26.61 -38.00 -14.10
N THR A 7 26.91 -38.14 -12.81
CA THR A 7 26.29 -37.37 -11.73
C THR A 7 26.78 -35.93 -11.85
N GLU A 8 25.98 -35.06 -12.48
CA GLU A 8 26.13 -33.63 -12.31
C GLU A 8 25.82 -33.29 -10.84
N GLU A 9 26.87 -33.03 -10.07
CA GLU A 9 26.77 -32.36 -8.78
C GLU A 9 26.20 -30.96 -9.00
N VAL A 10 24.87 -30.83 -8.90
CA VAL A 10 24.22 -29.53 -8.86
C VAL A 10 24.64 -28.88 -7.55
N SER A 11 25.49 -27.85 -7.66
CA SER A 11 25.92 -27.00 -6.55
C SER A 11 24.73 -26.71 -5.62
N GLY A 12 24.85 -27.05 -4.34
CA GLY A 12 23.77 -27.08 -3.33
C GLY A 12 23.22 -25.72 -2.91
N GLY A 13 23.11 -24.77 -3.84
CA GLY A 13 22.33 -23.55 -3.69
C GLY A 13 20.88 -23.78 -4.12
N PRO A 14 19.95 -22.92 -3.67
CA PRO A 14 18.58 -22.95 -4.17
C PRO A 14 18.56 -22.70 -5.69
N PRO A 15 17.60 -23.28 -6.42
CA PRO A 15 17.44 -23.04 -7.86
C PRO A 15 17.26 -21.55 -8.14
N CYS A 16 17.81 -21.07 -9.27
CA CYS A 16 17.68 -19.67 -9.67
C CYS A 16 16.20 -19.27 -9.86
N SER A 17 15.90 -18.02 -9.51
CA SER A 17 14.56 -17.43 -9.68
C SER A 17 14.15 -17.39 -11.15
N ASN A 18 12.95 -17.90 -11.46
CA ASN A 18 12.38 -17.87 -12.80
C ASN A 18 11.27 -16.81 -12.91
N GLU A 19 11.46 -15.81 -13.78
CA GLU A 19 10.54 -14.68 -13.97
C GLU A 19 9.15 -15.09 -14.44
N SER A 20 8.99 -16.24 -15.12
CA SER A 20 7.68 -16.76 -15.52
C SER A 20 6.78 -17.10 -14.32
N TYR A 21 7.38 -17.24 -13.14
CA TYR A 21 6.68 -17.48 -11.87
C TYR A 21 6.45 -16.21 -11.05
N THR A 22 6.70 -15.03 -11.61
CA THR A 22 6.35 -13.77 -10.93
C THR A 22 4.84 -13.75 -10.67
N ARG A 23 4.47 -13.59 -9.40
CA ARG A 23 3.08 -13.48 -8.94
C ARG A 23 2.93 -12.22 -8.11
N LEU A 24 1.78 -11.59 -8.23
CA LEU A 24 1.33 -10.52 -7.34
C LEU A 24 0.08 -11.00 -6.63
N PHE A 25 0.08 -10.90 -5.31
CA PHE A 25 -1.10 -11.26 -4.51
C PHE A 25 -2.04 -10.07 -4.42
N VAL A 26 -3.29 -10.30 -4.78
CA VAL A 26 -4.37 -9.31 -4.71
C VAL A 26 -5.52 -9.91 -3.89
N VAL A 27 -6.00 -9.18 -2.89
CA VAL A 27 -7.22 -9.52 -2.16
C VAL A 27 -8.38 -8.78 -2.81
N ALA A 28 -9.32 -9.56 -3.33
CA ALA A 28 -10.53 -9.05 -3.96
C ALA A 28 -11.74 -9.86 -3.49
N GLN A 29 -12.90 -9.21 -3.42
CA GLN A 29 -14.15 -9.91 -3.17
C GLN A 29 -14.47 -10.83 -4.36
N ASN A 30 -14.98 -12.02 -4.07
CA ASN A 30 -15.31 -13.02 -5.08
C ASN A 30 -16.22 -12.44 -6.17
N GLY A 31 -15.93 -12.74 -7.44
CA GLY A 31 -16.70 -12.27 -8.59
C GLY A 31 -16.53 -10.80 -8.97
N THR A 32 -15.69 -10.02 -8.28
CA THR A 32 -15.56 -8.56 -8.53
C THR A 32 -14.44 -8.19 -9.51
N LEU A 33 -13.64 -9.15 -9.97
CA LEU A 33 -12.52 -8.88 -10.88
C LEU A 33 -12.96 -8.74 -12.34
N ALA A 34 -13.98 -9.51 -12.75
CA ALA A 34 -14.46 -9.53 -14.12
C ALA A 34 -14.98 -8.16 -14.57
N GLY A 35 -14.66 -7.76 -15.80
CA GLY A 35 -15.10 -6.47 -16.36
C GLY A 35 -14.36 -5.25 -15.81
N SER A 36 -13.19 -5.45 -15.20
CA SER A 36 -12.29 -4.37 -14.78
C SER A 36 -10.84 -4.67 -15.15
N SER A 37 -10.02 -3.64 -15.24
CA SER A 37 -8.59 -3.76 -15.51
C SER A 37 -7.82 -2.76 -14.66
N ILE A 38 -6.53 -3.04 -14.44
CA ILE A 38 -5.65 -2.17 -13.66
C ILE A 38 -4.92 -1.24 -14.62
N TYR A 39 -4.97 0.06 -14.32
CA TYR A 39 -4.36 1.13 -15.09
C TYR A 39 -3.45 1.97 -14.21
N SER A 40 -2.35 2.45 -14.77
CA SER A 40 -1.53 3.48 -14.13
C SER A 40 -2.14 4.85 -14.43
N ILE A 41 -2.70 5.51 -13.41
CA ILE A 41 -3.36 6.82 -13.52
C ILE A 41 -2.70 7.80 -12.55
N LYS A 42 -2.57 9.06 -12.95
CA LYS A 42 -2.03 10.13 -12.09
C LYS A 42 -2.88 10.30 -10.84
N HIS A 43 -2.26 10.20 -9.67
CA HIS A 43 -2.94 10.42 -8.39
C HIS A 43 -3.39 11.89 -8.27
N PRO A 44 -4.64 12.16 -7.88
CA PRO A 44 -5.27 13.47 -8.07
C PRO A 44 -4.66 14.62 -7.23
N ARG A 45 -3.87 14.30 -6.20
CA ARG A 45 -3.23 15.30 -5.33
C ARG A 45 -1.84 15.75 -5.80
N ASN A 46 -1.05 14.82 -6.33
CA ASN A 46 0.39 15.00 -6.56
C ASN A 46 0.81 14.61 -7.99
N SER A 47 -0.12 14.13 -8.82
CA SER A 47 0.10 13.72 -10.21
C SER A 47 1.11 12.57 -10.39
N VAL A 48 1.48 11.88 -9.32
CA VAL A 48 2.34 10.69 -9.40
C VAL A 48 1.51 9.52 -9.95
N PRO A 49 2.00 8.77 -10.94
CA PRO A 49 1.28 7.58 -11.43
C PRO A 49 1.10 6.53 -10.33
N VAL A 50 -0.14 6.10 -10.11
CA VAL A 50 -0.53 5.07 -9.15
C VAL A 50 -1.46 4.08 -9.85
N ALA A 51 -1.47 2.83 -9.39
CA ALA A 51 -2.34 1.80 -9.95
C ALA A 51 -3.79 1.95 -9.47
N TYR A 52 -4.73 1.93 -10.40
CA TYR A 52 -6.17 1.93 -10.14
C TYR A 52 -6.86 0.79 -10.91
N ARG A 53 -7.78 0.07 -10.25
CA ARG A 53 -8.70 -0.84 -10.91
C ARG A 53 -9.91 -0.05 -11.41
N ILE A 54 -10.07 0.02 -12.73
CA ILE A 54 -11.19 0.71 -13.37
C ILE A 54 -12.01 -0.26 -14.22
N GLY A 55 -13.33 -0.15 -14.14
CA GLY A 55 -14.30 -0.76 -15.04
C GLY A 55 -15.58 0.08 -15.07
N GLU A 56 -16.64 -0.42 -15.71
CA GLU A 56 -17.93 0.31 -15.77
C GLU A 56 -18.53 0.56 -14.39
N ARG A 57 -18.33 -0.38 -13.45
CA ARG A 57 -18.88 -0.37 -12.08
C ARG A 57 -17.82 -0.27 -10.99
N HIS A 58 -16.54 -0.23 -11.36
CA HIS A 58 -15.43 -0.31 -10.41
C HIS A 58 -14.48 0.88 -10.60
N CYS A 59 -14.04 1.44 -9.49
CA CYS A 59 -13.06 2.52 -9.43
C CYS A 59 -12.37 2.40 -8.07
N ASP A 60 -11.24 1.69 -8.03
CA ASP A 60 -10.54 1.37 -6.80
C ASP A 60 -9.06 1.70 -6.93
N GLU A 61 -8.47 2.29 -5.89
CA GLU A 61 -7.02 2.44 -5.78
C GLU A 61 -6.40 1.11 -5.37
N VAL A 62 -5.31 0.73 -6.02
CA VAL A 62 -4.56 -0.49 -5.69
C VAL A 62 -3.50 -0.14 -4.65
N LEU A 63 -3.76 -0.50 -3.39
CA LEU A 63 -2.86 -0.26 -2.28
C LEU A 63 -1.94 -1.46 -2.08
N SER A 64 -0.63 -1.24 -2.00
CA SER A 64 0.33 -2.28 -1.62
C SER A 64 0.57 -2.23 -0.11
N VAL A 65 0.32 -3.34 0.58
CA VAL A 65 0.54 -3.51 2.01
C VAL A 65 1.67 -4.52 2.22
N GLY A 66 2.80 -4.03 2.72
CA GLY A 66 3.99 -4.82 3.02
C GLY A 66 5.05 -3.94 3.66
N ASP A 67 5.89 -4.52 4.51
CA ASP A 67 7.04 -3.86 5.14
C ASP A 67 8.37 -4.21 4.46
N GLY A 68 8.34 -5.04 3.41
CA GLY A 68 9.51 -5.47 2.64
C GLY A 68 10.29 -6.65 3.24
N TYR A 69 9.89 -7.15 4.42
CA TYR A 69 10.58 -8.25 5.11
C TYR A 69 9.74 -9.52 5.14
N ARG A 70 8.99 -9.78 4.06
CA ARG A 70 8.03 -10.88 3.95
C ARG A 70 8.18 -11.56 2.60
N SER A 71 7.79 -12.82 2.55
CA SER A 71 7.64 -13.58 1.30
C SER A 71 6.46 -14.51 1.41
N TRP A 72 5.92 -14.95 0.27
CA TRP A 72 4.86 -15.94 0.23
C TRP A 72 5.40 -17.25 -0.31
N PHE A 73 5.04 -18.35 0.35
CA PHE A 73 5.20 -19.69 -0.22
C PHE A 73 3.92 -20.05 -0.98
N TYR A 74 4.10 -20.46 -2.24
CA TYR A 74 3.00 -20.84 -3.13
C TYR A 74 3.41 -22.05 -3.96
N GLY A 75 2.91 -23.23 -3.59
CA GLY A 75 3.40 -24.50 -4.11
C GLY A 75 4.89 -24.64 -3.85
N ASP A 76 5.65 -24.98 -4.89
CA ASP A 76 7.11 -25.17 -4.84
C ASP A 76 7.88 -23.88 -5.17
N SER A 77 7.26 -22.71 -5.00
CA SER A 77 7.84 -21.40 -5.34
C SER A 77 7.77 -20.39 -4.19
N VAL A 78 8.74 -19.49 -4.15
CA VAL A 78 8.79 -18.36 -3.22
C VAL A 78 8.54 -17.06 -3.98
N VAL A 79 7.54 -16.30 -3.55
CA VAL A 79 7.26 -14.95 -4.06
C VAL A 79 7.93 -13.94 -3.11
N GLY A 80 9.09 -13.43 -3.54
CA GLY A 80 9.97 -12.61 -2.72
C GLY A 80 9.41 -11.22 -2.34
N ASP A 81 8.46 -10.68 -3.10
CA ASP A 81 7.90 -9.36 -2.85
C ASP A 81 7.08 -9.28 -1.54
N GLY A 82 6.45 -10.39 -1.13
CA GLY A 82 5.75 -10.50 0.17
C GLY A 82 4.55 -9.57 0.38
N SER A 83 4.26 -8.66 -0.54
CA SER A 83 3.26 -7.62 -0.35
C SER A 83 1.89 -8.09 -0.82
N ILE A 84 0.85 -7.68 -0.10
CA ILE A 84 -0.55 -7.91 -0.47
C ILE A 84 -1.09 -6.64 -1.11
N ARG A 85 -1.75 -6.76 -2.26
CA ARG A 85 -2.47 -5.65 -2.88
C ARG A 85 -3.94 -5.68 -2.50
N LEU A 86 -4.46 -4.54 -2.10
CA LEU A 86 -5.86 -4.35 -1.73
C LEU A 86 -6.52 -3.39 -2.71
N PHE A 87 -7.79 -3.64 -3.05
CA PHE A 87 -8.61 -2.65 -3.75
C PHE A 87 -9.35 -1.78 -2.74
N SER A 88 -8.97 -0.51 -2.72
CA SER A 88 -9.61 0.51 -1.89
C SER A 88 -10.58 1.32 -2.75
N PRO A 89 -11.90 1.27 -2.53
CA PRO A 89 -12.85 2.00 -3.35
C PRO A 89 -12.63 3.51 -3.31
N VAL A 90 -12.47 4.11 -4.49
CA VAL A 90 -12.29 5.57 -4.67
C VAL A 90 -13.44 6.11 -5.51
N HIS A 91 -13.99 7.24 -5.07
CA HIS A 91 -15.04 7.89 -5.87
C HIS A 91 -14.41 8.49 -7.13
N PRO A 92 -14.87 8.14 -8.35
CA PRO A 92 -14.21 8.52 -9.61
C PRO A 92 -14.13 10.03 -9.84
N LEU A 93 -15.06 10.80 -9.25
CA LEU A 93 -14.98 12.27 -9.24
C LEU A 93 -13.63 12.79 -8.73
N PHE A 94 -13.00 12.14 -7.76
CA PHE A 94 -11.67 12.57 -7.31
C PHE A 94 -10.61 12.51 -8.41
N LEU A 95 -10.67 11.48 -9.27
CA LEU A 95 -9.75 11.33 -10.39
C LEU A 95 -10.02 12.35 -11.50
N VAL A 96 -11.28 12.75 -11.69
CA VAL A 96 -11.70 13.69 -12.73
C VAL A 96 -11.51 15.16 -12.32
N LEU A 97 -11.53 15.46 -11.02
CA LEU A 97 -11.44 16.83 -10.49
C LEU A 97 -10.22 17.62 -10.99
N PRO A 98 -8.99 17.09 -11.01
CA PRO A 98 -7.83 17.82 -11.54
C PRO A 98 -8.03 18.29 -12.99
N TYR A 99 -8.66 17.47 -13.81
CA TYR A 99 -8.94 17.76 -15.23
C TYR A 99 -10.06 18.80 -15.39
N LEU A 100 -11.10 18.73 -14.56
CA LEU A 100 -12.16 19.75 -14.51
C LEU A 100 -11.61 21.11 -14.05
N LEU A 101 -10.77 21.11 -13.01
CA LEU A 101 -10.16 22.33 -12.46
C LEU A 101 -9.22 22.99 -13.47
N LYS A 102 -8.44 22.19 -14.21
CA LYS A 102 -7.58 22.68 -15.30
C LYS A 102 -8.37 23.42 -16.39
N ASN A 103 -9.62 23.00 -16.65
CA ASN A 103 -10.47 23.53 -17.70
C ASN A 103 -11.70 24.30 -17.17
N LYS A 104 -11.61 24.87 -15.96
CA LYS A 104 -12.76 25.44 -15.24
C LYS A 104 -13.55 26.54 -15.96
N SER A 105 -12.95 27.21 -16.94
CA SER A 105 -13.56 28.35 -17.65
C SER A 105 -14.42 27.95 -18.86
N ARG A 106 -14.32 26.70 -19.34
CA ARG A 106 -14.92 26.27 -20.62
C ARG A 106 -15.89 25.12 -20.44
N PHE A 107 -16.92 25.08 -21.27
CA PHE A 107 -17.74 23.89 -21.48
C PHE A 107 -17.04 23.00 -22.50
N MET A 108 -16.80 21.74 -22.15
CA MET A 108 -16.11 20.77 -23.01
C MET A 108 -16.73 19.39 -22.83
N GLU A 109 -16.57 18.50 -23.81
CA GLU A 109 -17.05 17.12 -23.68
C GLU A 109 -16.23 16.33 -22.67
N LEU A 110 -16.80 15.27 -22.12
CA LEU A 110 -16.10 14.48 -21.09
C LEU A 110 -14.84 13.81 -21.64
N ASP A 111 -14.88 13.34 -22.89
CA ASP A 111 -13.73 12.77 -23.60
C ASP A 111 -12.60 13.80 -23.77
N GLU A 112 -12.94 15.07 -24.05
CA GLU A 112 -11.97 16.16 -24.17
C GLU A 112 -11.36 16.55 -22.82
N ILE A 113 -12.17 16.56 -21.75
CA ILE A 113 -11.72 16.82 -20.39
C ILE A 113 -10.74 15.73 -19.94
N LEU A 114 -11.05 14.46 -20.23
CA LEU A 114 -10.25 13.28 -19.85
C LEU A 114 -9.25 12.88 -20.94
N CYS A 115 -8.64 13.88 -21.58
CA CYS A 115 -7.56 13.68 -22.53
C CYS A 115 -6.24 14.17 -21.93
N ASP A 116 -5.36 13.22 -21.58
CA ASP A 116 -4.00 13.50 -21.10
C ASP A 116 -2.99 12.74 -21.97
N LYS A 117 -2.12 13.48 -22.67
CA LYS A 117 -1.08 12.90 -23.54
C LYS A 117 -0.06 12.08 -22.75
N ASP A 118 0.21 12.48 -21.51
CA ASP A 118 1.18 11.79 -20.64
C ASP A 118 0.53 10.62 -19.87
N ASN A 119 -0.80 10.57 -19.83
CA ASN A 119 -1.57 9.52 -19.16
C ASN A 119 -2.88 9.22 -19.89
N SER A 120 -2.80 8.56 -21.04
CA SER A 120 -3.97 8.23 -21.87
C SER A 120 -4.98 7.31 -21.17
N ALA A 121 -4.53 6.59 -20.14
CA ALA A 121 -5.34 5.66 -19.36
C ALA A 121 -6.56 6.33 -18.68
N ILE A 122 -6.50 7.63 -18.36
CA ILE A 122 -7.61 8.34 -17.72
C ILE A 122 -8.91 8.30 -18.54
N SER A 123 -8.81 8.19 -19.88
CA SER A 123 -9.95 8.14 -20.81
C SER A 123 -10.92 6.98 -20.53
N ILE A 124 -10.44 5.89 -19.91
CA ILE A 124 -11.30 4.75 -19.55
C ILE A 124 -12.43 5.14 -18.58
N LEU A 125 -12.25 6.19 -17.78
CA LEU A 125 -13.25 6.67 -16.83
C LEU A 125 -14.52 7.20 -17.50
N VAL A 126 -14.48 7.59 -18.78
CA VAL A 126 -15.66 8.06 -19.52
C VAL A 126 -16.77 6.99 -19.52
N LYS A 127 -16.39 5.70 -19.51
CA LYS A 127 -17.33 4.57 -19.48
C LYS A 127 -17.81 4.20 -18.07
N ASN A 128 -17.33 4.89 -17.03
CA ASN A 128 -17.65 4.55 -15.65
C ASN A 128 -19.03 5.10 -15.24
N ASN A 129 -19.95 4.20 -14.88
CA ASN A 129 -21.32 4.55 -14.53
C ASN A 129 -21.42 5.44 -13.29
N GLN A 130 -20.53 5.25 -12.31
CA GLN A 130 -20.49 6.07 -11.11
C GLN A 130 -20.00 7.49 -11.42
N LEU A 131 -19.08 7.66 -12.37
CA LEU A 131 -18.70 8.99 -12.85
C LEU A 131 -19.88 9.67 -13.56
N LEU A 132 -20.44 9.02 -14.59
CA LEU A 132 -21.49 9.60 -15.44
C LEU A 132 -22.72 10.04 -14.64
N SER A 133 -23.14 9.23 -13.66
CA SER A 133 -24.28 9.54 -12.80
C SER A 133 -23.99 10.66 -11.77
N ASN A 134 -22.72 10.94 -11.45
CA ASN A 134 -22.36 11.87 -10.38
C ASN A 134 -21.63 13.14 -10.84
N ILE A 135 -21.24 13.26 -12.11
CA ILE A 135 -20.48 14.41 -12.63
C ILE A 135 -21.20 15.75 -12.40
N ASN A 136 -22.53 15.77 -12.50
CA ASN A 136 -23.35 16.94 -12.22
C ASN A 136 -23.27 17.44 -10.76
N LYS A 137 -22.69 16.67 -9.84
CA LYS A 137 -22.43 17.09 -8.45
C LYS A 137 -21.25 18.03 -8.32
N VAL A 138 -20.39 18.14 -9.33
CA VAL A 138 -19.19 19.00 -9.32
C VAL A 138 -19.07 19.88 -10.57
N ALA A 139 -19.96 19.67 -11.54
CA ALA A 139 -19.97 20.40 -12.81
C ALA A 139 -21.40 20.82 -13.20
N ASP A 140 -21.48 21.91 -13.96
CA ASP A 140 -22.63 22.23 -14.79
C ASP A 140 -22.60 21.38 -16.06
N SER A 141 -23.77 20.96 -16.54
CA SER A 141 -23.91 20.29 -17.83
C SER A 141 -24.85 21.07 -18.75
N LYS A 142 -24.54 21.04 -20.05
CA LYS A 142 -25.40 21.55 -21.11
C LYS A 142 -25.45 20.51 -22.21
N LYS A 143 -26.64 20.26 -22.73
CA LYS A 143 -26.83 19.42 -23.91
C LYS A 143 -26.81 20.33 -25.14
N ILE A 144 -25.91 20.06 -26.08
CA ILE A 144 -25.76 20.79 -27.34
C ILE A 144 -25.86 19.75 -28.45
N TYR A 145 -26.96 19.76 -29.20
CA TYR A 145 -27.32 18.70 -30.15
C TYR A 145 -27.30 17.30 -29.49
N GLU A 146 -26.42 16.40 -29.96
CA GLU A 146 -26.26 15.04 -29.44
C GLU A 146 -25.18 14.92 -28.34
N ALA A 147 -24.39 15.97 -28.13
CA ALA A 147 -23.30 15.98 -27.15
C ALA A 147 -23.72 16.62 -25.83
N THR A 148 -23.11 16.16 -24.73
CA THR A 148 -23.23 16.79 -23.42
C THR A 148 -21.87 17.36 -23.03
N VAL A 149 -21.84 18.67 -22.83
CA VAL A 149 -20.65 19.40 -22.40
C VAL A 149 -20.73 19.74 -20.92
N TYR A 150 -19.59 19.71 -20.25
CA TYR A 150 -19.44 19.93 -18.82
C TYR A 150 -18.50 21.10 -18.54
N ARG A 151 -18.79 21.85 -17.48
CA ARG A 151 -17.90 22.90 -16.94
C ARG A 151 -17.87 22.78 -15.42
N PHE A 152 -16.68 22.89 -14.83
CA PHE A 152 -16.54 22.89 -13.37
C PHE A 152 -17.46 23.93 -12.72
N ASN A 153 -18.13 23.54 -11.63
CA ASN A 153 -18.96 24.43 -10.82
C ASN A 153 -18.48 24.35 -9.36
N GLU A 154 -17.91 25.47 -8.89
CA GLU A 154 -17.31 25.56 -7.56
C GLU A 154 -18.32 25.39 -6.43
N GLU A 155 -19.51 25.98 -6.55
CA GLU A 155 -20.57 25.88 -5.53
C GLU A 155 -21.04 24.42 -5.37
N ARG A 156 -21.30 23.73 -6.49
CA ARG A 156 -21.67 22.32 -6.50
C ARG A 156 -20.56 21.46 -5.91
N PHE A 157 -19.32 21.71 -6.32
CA PHE A 157 -18.15 21.02 -5.79
C PHE A 157 -18.01 21.19 -4.27
N LEU A 158 -18.11 22.43 -3.76
CA LEU A 158 -18.03 22.71 -2.32
C LEU A 158 -19.14 22.00 -1.54
N LYS A 159 -20.37 22.03 -2.06
CA LYS A 159 -21.49 21.28 -1.47
C LYS A 159 -21.24 19.78 -1.45
N TRP A 160 -20.73 19.23 -2.55
CA TRP A 160 -20.41 17.80 -2.66
C TRP A 160 -19.29 17.39 -1.70
N ILE A 161 -18.17 18.12 -1.66
CA ILE A 161 -17.03 17.77 -0.81
C ILE A 161 -17.36 17.95 0.67
N THR A 162 -18.14 18.96 1.03
CA THR A 162 -18.63 19.15 2.41
C THR A 162 -19.47 17.94 2.84
N GLY A 163 -20.39 17.48 1.99
CA GLY A 163 -21.16 16.27 2.28
C GLY A 163 -20.29 15.00 2.39
N ARG A 164 -19.22 14.89 1.58
CA ARG A 164 -18.24 13.79 1.70
C ARG A 164 -17.51 13.85 3.05
N PHE A 165 -17.07 15.04 3.45
CA PHE A 165 -16.37 15.29 4.71
C PHE A 165 -17.24 14.95 5.92
N GLU A 166 -18.49 15.40 5.94
CA GLU A 166 -19.40 15.08 7.05
C GLU A 166 -19.64 13.58 7.19
N ARG A 167 -19.82 12.85 6.07
CA ARG A 167 -19.93 11.37 6.13
C ARG A 167 -18.68 10.71 6.68
N LEU A 168 -17.49 11.19 6.30
CA LEU A 168 -16.23 10.70 6.87
C LEU A 168 -16.17 10.99 8.37
N ARG A 169 -16.47 12.22 8.78
CA ARG A 169 -16.53 12.63 10.18
C ARG A 169 -17.47 11.73 10.99
N THR A 170 -18.71 11.52 10.52
CA THR A 170 -19.68 10.64 11.18
C THR A 170 -19.15 9.21 11.27
N SER A 171 -18.58 8.67 10.19
CA SER A 171 -18.00 7.31 10.19
C SER A 171 -16.87 7.17 11.21
N LEU A 172 -16.00 8.17 11.34
CA LEU A 172 -14.91 8.17 12.32
C LEU A 172 -15.41 8.28 13.77
N LEU A 173 -16.47 9.07 14.00
CA LEU A 173 -17.09 9.22 15.32
C LEU A 173 -17.84 7.96 15.76
N VAL A 174 -18.64 7.38 14.87
CA VAL A 174 -19.42 6.15 15.13
C VAL A 174 -18.50 4.94 15.24
N GLY A 175 -17.51 4.84 14.36
CA GLY A 175 -16.65 3.67 14.24
C GLY A 175 -15.72 3.44 15.43
N LYS A 176 -15.41 4.44 16.26
CA LYS A 176 -14.53 4.36 17.46
C LYS A 176 -13.18 3.63 17.29
N THR A 177 -12.74 3.36 16.06
CA THR A 177 -11.69 2.36 15.78
C THR A 177 -10.46 2.96 15.12
N LEU A 178 -10.62 3.93 14.22
CA LEU A 178 -9.45 4.49 13.53
C LEU A 178 -8.57 5.32 14.47
N HIS A 179 -9.17 6.21 15.28
CA HIS A 179 -8.42 7.00 16.25
C HIS A 179 -7.80 6.12 17.33
N LYS A 180 -8.52 5.09 17.79
CA LYS A 180 -8.03 4.19 18.83
C LYS A 180 -6.85 3.34 18.35
N ALA A 181 -6.93 2.75 17.15
CA ALA A 181 -5.81 1.97 16.58
C ALA A 181 -4.59 2.85 16.24
N ILE A 182 -4.80 4.11 15.79
CA ILE A 182 -3.71 5.06 15.56
C ILE A 182 -3.06 5.48 16.89
N ILE A 183 -3.87 5.80 17.92
CA ILE A 183 -3.37 6.13 19.26
C ILE A 183 -2.65 4.94 19.87
N GLU A 184 -3.22 3.74 19.84
CA GLU A 184 -2.60 2.51 20.36
C GLU A 184 -1.27 2.21 19.64
N ASN A 185 -1.18 2.41 18.31
CA ASN A 185 0.09 2.28 17.59
C ASN A 185 1.12 3.34 17.99
N ILE A 186 0.70 4.60 18.19
CA ILE A 186 1.59 5.67 18.66
C ILE A 186 2.08 5.37 20.08
N GLU A 187 1.19 4.93 20.97
CA GLU A 187 1.52 4.54 22.35
C GLU A 187 2.45 3.32 22.39
N MET A 188 2.22 2.31 21.56
CA MET A 188 3.13 1.16 21.43
C MET A 188 4.50 1.60 20.89
N ASN A 189 4.54 2.50 19.91
CA ASN A 189 5.80 3.03 19.40
C ASN A 189 6.54 3.91 20.42
N MET A 190 5.82 4.70 21.23
CA MET A 190 6.38 5.50 22.32
C MET A 190 6.92 4.60 23.44
N LYS A 191 6.23 3.51 23.79
CA LYS A 191 6.71 2.54 24.78
C LYS A 191 7.94 1.77 24.32
N ARG A 192 8.02 1.41 23.04
CA ARG A 192 9.24 0.81 22.45
C ARG A 192 10.42 1.77 22.57
N LYS A 193 10.21 3.03 22.16
CA LYS A 193 11.25 4.07 22.23
C LYS A 193 11.68 4.39 23.67
N ALA A 194 10.75 4.39 24.62
CA ALA A 194 11.05 4.59 26.05
C ALA A 194 11.79 3.39 26.67
N ASN A 195 11.54 2.17 26.19
CA ASN A 195 12.30 0.99 26.61
C ASN A 195 13.72 0.98 26.01
N ASP A 196 13.91 1.59 24.85
CA ASP A 196 15.23 1.74 24.21
C ASP A 196 16.07 2.88 24.83
N ASP A 197 15.44 3.89 25.45
CA ASP A 197 16.09 5.03 26.13
C ASP A 197 16.48 4.75 27.61
N TYR A 198 16.17 3.57 28.15
CA TYR A 198 16.50 3.17 29.53
C TYR A 198 17.74 2.27 29.60
N ASP A 199 18.86 2.68 29.00
CA ASP A 199 20.18 2.10 29.32
C ASP A 199 21.33 3.06 29.04
N GLU A 200 21.46 4.18 29.78
CA GLU A 200 22.76 4.88 29.84
C GLU A 200 23.04 5.85 31.03
N SER A 201 22.29 5.86 32.14
CA SER A 201 22.58 6.86 33.21
C SER A 201 22.30 6.50 34.67
N ILE A 202 22.52 5.25 35.10
CA ILE A 202 22.62 4.96 36.54
C ILE A 202 23.98 4.34 36.84
N ASN A 203 25.01 5.17 36.74
CA ASN A 203 26.23 4.98 37.52
C ASN A 203 26.43 6.24 38.34
N GLU A 204 26.61 6.04 39.65
CA GLU A 204 26.89 7.04 40.69
C GLU A 204 25.73 7.37 41.64
N LYS A 205 25.98 7.05 42.93
CA LYS A 205 25.21 7.27 44.16
C LYS A 205 24.22 6.17 44.57
N LEU A 206 24.75 5.16 45.26
CA LEU A 206 24.51 4.98 46.71
C LEU A 206 25.38 3.85 47.28
N LEU A 207 26.37 4.24 48.08
CA LEU A 207 27.10 3.35 48.97
C LEU A 207 26.25 2.97 50.19
N VAL A 208 26.53 1.77 50.69
CA VAL A 208 26.20 1.20 52.02
C VAL A 208 24.85 0.48 52.16
N LYS A 209 24.85 -0.85 51.88
CA LYS A 209 24.60 -1.94 52.86
C LYS A 209 24.72 -3.33 52.19
N LYS A 210 25.61 -4.18 52.69
CA LYS A 210 25.63 -5.66 52.51
C LYS A 210 25.18 -6.32 53.84
N PRO A 211 24.82 -7.62 53.91
CA PRO A 211 24.40 -8.58 52.87
C PRO A 211 23.13 -9.39 53.27
N LYS A 212 22.58 -10.19 52.35
CA LYS A 212 22.14 -11.59 52.59
C LYS A 212 21.85 -12.26 51.25
N GLU A 213 22.69 -13.23 50.90
CA GLU A 213 22.56 -14.08 49.72
C GLU A 213 21.33 -14.98 49.87
N SER A 214 20.46 -14.99 48.86
CA SER A 214 19.38 -15.97 48.75
C SER A 214 19.64 -16.92 47.58
N ILE A 215 19.34 -18.18 47.84
CA ILE A 215 19.85 -19.42 47.23
C ILE A 215 19.39 -19.66 45.76
N VAL A 216 18.74 -18.69 45.13
CA VAL A 216 18.07 -18.88 43.83
C VAL A 216 19.01 -18.68 42.62
N LEU A 217 20.21 -18.09 42.82
CA LEU A 217 21.19 -17.87 41.75
C LEU A 217 22.09 -19.06 41.40
N ARG A 218 21.94 -20.23 42.04
CA ARG A 218 22.77 -21.42 41.75
C ARG A 218 22.25 -22.36 40.66
N LYS A 219 21.07 -22.12 40.06
CA LYS A 219 20.47 -23.07 39.09
C LYS A 219 20.36 -22.62 37.62
N LEU A 220 20.92 -21.47 37.23
CA LEU A 220 20.93 -21.05 35.81
C LEU A 220 22.34 -20.93 35.19
N GLN A 221 23.39 -21.30 35.91
CA GLN A 221 24.76 -21.39 35.36
C GLN A 221 25.12 -22.78 34.79
N HIS A 222 24.17 -23.71 34.70
CA HIS A 222 24.42 -25.04 34.12
C HIS A 222 23.73 -25.31 32.77
N ALA A 223 23.16 -24.30 32.12
CA ALA A 223 22.57 -24.43 30.79
C ALA A 223 23.17 -23.47 29.76
N ARG A 224 24.46 -23.12 29.89
CA ARG A 224 25.17 -22.24 28.95
C ARG A 224 26.47 -22.83 28.40
N ASN A 225 26.49 -24.14 28.15
CA ASN A 225 27.58 -24.81 27.44
C ASN A 225 27.04 -25.70 26.29
N SER A 226 26.32 -25.11 25.33
CA SER A 226 26.23 -25.66 23.96
C SER A 226 25.52 -24.69 23.01
N THR A 227 26.25 -23.67 22.55
CA THR A 227 26.10 -23.22 21.16
C THR A 227 27.44 -22.63 20.73
N ARG A 228 28.07 -23.27 19.75
CA ARG A 228 29.33 -22.82 19.16
C ARG A 228 29.08 -21.58 18.32
N TYR A 229 29.90 -20.56 18.54
CA TYR A 229 30.11 -19.43 17.64
C TYR A 229 30.67 -19.92 16.30
N ILE A 230 30.17 -19.37 15.20
CA ILE A 230 30.91 -19.28 13.94
C ILE A 230 30.98 -17.80 13.59
N ASP A 231 32.19 -17.25 13.73
CA ASP A 231 32.62 -16.00 13.13
C ASP A 231 32.76 -16.16 11.61
N LYS A 232 32.21 -15.23 10.82
CA LYS A 232 32.98 -14.28 9.99
C LYS A 232 32.08 -13.44 9.06
N PRO A 233 32.53 -12.22 8.71
CA PRO A 233 31.74 -11.21 7.99
C PRO A 233 31.89 -11.35 6.47
N TYR A 234 30.81 -11.14 5.72
CA TYR A 234 30.91 -10.99 4.27
C TYR A 234 30.42 -9.61 3.81
N PHE A 235 31.44 -8.85 3.42
CA PHE A 235 31.52 -7.77 2.44
C PHE A 235 30.29 -7.47 1.58
N PHE A 236 29.97 -6.17 1.56
CA PHE A 236 29.25 -5.48 0.49
C PHE A 236 30.03 -5.55 -0.83
N THR A 237 29.36 -5.91 -1.92
CA THR A 237 29.71 -5.42 -3.26
C THR A 237 28.44 -5.09 -4.04
N ARG A 238 28.39 -3.83 -4.50
CA ARG A 238 27.54 -3.32 -5.60
C ARG A 238 27.82 -4.09 -6.88
N TYR A 239 26.83 -4.23 -7.76
CA TYR A 239 26.87 -4.07 -9.23
C TYR A 239 25.38 -3.97 -9.67
N THR A 240 24.84 -2.88 -10.25
CA THR A 240 24.99 -2.33 -11.60
C THR A 240 25.25 -3.38 -12.69
N GLY A 241 24.20 -3.60 -13.49
CA GLY A 241 24.15 -4.36 -14.73
C GLY A 241 22.71 -4.33 -15.22
#